data_AF-A0A7V3S0I9-F1
#
_entry.id   AF-A0A7V3S0I9-F1
#
_cell.length_a   1.000
_cell.length_b   1.000
_cell.length_c   1.000
_cell.angle_alpha   90.00
_cell.angle_beta   90.00
_cell.angle_gamma   90.00
#
_symmetry.space_group_name_H-M   'P 1'
#
loop_
_entity.id
_entity.type
_entity.pdbx_description
1 polymer ?
#
loop_
_entity_poly.entity_id
_entity_poly.type
_entity_poly.pdbx_seq_one_letter_code
_entity_poly.pdbx_strand_id
1 'polypeptide(L)'
;TPTYLVFLSLAEGLNLPQEVVLNSGNGISHLILAAISTGAVFMGANSYIGNGPNFMVKAIVEENSIKMPSFFGYMLWAAAILIPVYVLMTFLFFI
;
A
#
# COMPACT_ATOMS: atom_id res chain seq x y z
N THR A 1 4.86 -1.98 -15.37
CA THR A 1 5.70 -2.71 -14.40
C THR A 1 4.88 -2.94 -13.13
N PRO A 2 4.89 -4.14 -12.54
CA PRO A 2 4.26 -4.38 -11.24
C PRO A 2 4.78 -3.38 -10.19
N THR A 3 3.87 -2.87 -9.35
CA THR A 3 4.18 -1.85 -8.34
C THR A 3 5.34 -2.25 -7.42
N TYR A 4 5.44 -3.54 -7.06
CA TYR A 4 6.54 -4.04 -6.23
C TYR A 4 7.92 -3.93 -6.91
N LEU A 5 8.01 -4.12 -8.24
CA LEU A 5 9.27 -3.96 -8.97
C LEU A 5 9.73 -2.49 -9.00
N VAL A 6 8.78 -1.55 -9.11
CA VAL A 6 9.09 -0.12 -9.06
C VAL A 6 9.63 0.26 -7.68
N PHE A 7 9.00 -0.23 -6.60
CA PHE A 7 9.49 0.02 -5.24
C PHE A 7 10.81 -0.68 -4.95
N LEU A 8 11.04 -1.88 -5.51
CA LEU A 8 12.34 -2.55 -5.43
C LEU A 8 13.43 -1.72 -6.10
N SER A 9 13.23 -1.27 -7.35
CA SER A 9 14.21 -0.42 -8.03
C SER A 9 14.47 0.91 -7.30
N LEU A 10 13.45 1.45 -6.64
CA LEU A 10 13.58 2.65 -5.80
C LEU A 10 14.39 2.36 -4.53
N ALA A 11 14.19 1.20 -3.90
CA ALA A 11 14.96 0.75 -2.75
C ALA A 11 16.42 0.43 -3.10
N GLU A 12 16.69 -0.14 -4.28
CA GLU A 12 18.05 -0.32 -4.81
C GLU A 12 18.77 1.02 -4.98
N GLY A 13 18.05 2.07 -5.39
CA GLY A 13 18.58 3.43 -5.49
C GLY A 13 18.90 4.12 -4.15
N LEU A 14 18.44 3.57 -3.01
CA LEU A 14 18.63 4.15 -1.68
C LEU A 14 19.91 3.67 -0.96
N ASN A 15 20.78 2.88 -1.60
CA ASN A 15 22.02 2.35 -1.01
C ASN A 15 21.83 1.72 0.38
N LEU A 16 20.74 0.95 0.56
CA LEU A 16 20.46 0.26 1.81
C LEU A 16 21.58 -0.77 2.13
N PRO A 17 21.89 -1.03 3.42
CA PRO A 17 22.95 -1.96 3.80
C PRO A 17 22.75 -3.33 3.15
N GLN A 18 23.83 -3.94 2.69
CA GLN A 18 23.80 -5.19 1.91
C GLN A 18 23.13 -6.36 2.67
N GLU A 19 23.17 -6.32 4.01
CA GLU A 19 22.50 -7.27 4.92
C GLU A 19 20.96 -7.20 4.86
N VAL A 20 20.40 -6.07 4.43
CA VAL A 20 18.96 -5.88 4.27
C VAL A 20 18.53 -6.56 2.95
N VAL A 21 19.24 -6.28 1.85
CA VAL A 21 18.86 -6.77 0.51
C VAL A 21 19.19 -8.25 0.30
N LEU A 22 20.29 -8.76 0.87
CA LEU A 22 20.84 -10.08 0.54
C LEU A 22 21.08 -10.89 1.81
N ASN A 23 20.14 -11.77 2.15
CA ASN A 23 20.41 -12.87 3.08
C ASN A 23 20.04 -14.20 2.42
N SER A 24 21.10 -14.98 2.14
CA SER A 24 21.13 -16.34 1.57
C SER A 24 20.94 -16.47 0.05
N GLY A 25 22.06 -16.38 -0.68
CA GLY A 25 22.22 -17.02 -2.01
C GLY A 25 21.51 -16.33 -3.18
N ASN A 26 22.14 -15.31 -3.75
CA ASN A 26 21.81 -14.74 -5.07
C ASN A 26 20.38 -14.18 -5.28
N GLY A 27 19.62 -13.92 -4.21
CA GLY A 27 18.26 -13.37 -4.30
C GLY A 27 17.97 -12.30 -3.25
N ILE A 28 17.00 -11.44 -3.57
CA ILE A 28 16.47 -10.42 -2.64
C ILE A 28 15.76 -11.14 -1.49
N SER A 29 15.97 -10.67 -0.26
CA SER A 29 15.26 -11.17 0.92
C SER A 29 13.74 -11.22 0.68
N HIS A 30 13.18 -12.44 0.71
CA HIS A 30 11.74 -12.67 0.52
C HIS A 30 10.90 -11.84 1.51
N LEU A 31 11.43 -11.63 2.72
CA LEU A 31 10.80 -10.82 3.76
C LEU A 31 10.66 -9.35 3.34
N ILE A 32 11.66 -8.79 2.65
CA ILE A 32 11.64 -7.41 2.18
C ILE A 32 10.74 -7.23 0.97
N LEU A 33 10.79 -8.18 0.03
CA LEU A 33 9.85 -8.19 -1.10
C LEU A 33 8.41 -8.28 -0.62
N ALA A 34 8.13 -9.13 0.37
CA ALA A 34 6.83 -9.23 1.00
C ALA A 34 6.42 -7.92 1.69
N ALA A 35 7.32 -7.30 2.47
CA ALA A 35 7.05 -6.03 3.15
C ALA A 35 6.79 -4.87 2.18
N ILE A 36 7.59 -4.75 1.12
CA ILE A 36 7.41 -3.72 0.08
C ILE A 36 6.11 -3.97 -0.70
N SER A 37 5.86 -5.21 -1.11
CA SER A 37 4.66 -5.58 -1.87
C SER A 37 3.38 -5.31 -1.07
N THR A 38 3.35 -5.72 0.20
CA THR A 38 2.21 -5.48 1.08
C THR A 38 2.04 -4.00 1.41
N GLY A 39 3.12 -3.28 1.72
CA GLY A 39 3.09 -1.83 1.97
C GLY A 39 2.58 -1.04 0.76
N ALA A 40 3.00 -1.42 -0.45
CA ALA A 40 2.53 -0.83 -1.70
C ALA A 40 1.02 -1.02 -1.92
N VAL A 41 0.48 -2.21 -1.62
CA VAL A 41 -0.95 -2.51 -1.76
C VAL A 41 -1.77 -1.81 -0.67
N PHE A 42 -1.29 -1.81 0.56
CA PHE A 42 -2.03 -1.27 1.71
C PHE A 42 -2.12 0.25 1.70
N MET A 43 -1.07 0.96 1.27
CA MET A 43 -1.06 2.42 1.34
C MET A 43 -1.97 3.13 0.32
N GLY A 44 -2.30 2.46 -0.80
CA GLY A 44 -3.13 3.05 -1.85
C GLY A 44 -4.59 3.28 -1.45
N ALA A 45 -5.11 2.55 -0.45
CA ALA A 45 -6.52 2.60 -0.06
C ALA A 45 -6.84 3.64 1.04
N ASN A 46 -5.82 4.25 1.65
CA ASN A 46 -5.99 5.15 2.80
C ASN A 46 -6.73 6.46 2.48
N SER A 47 -6.74 6.86 1.21
CA SER A 47 -7.47 8.06 0.76
C SER A 47 -7.96 7.90 -0.67
N TYR A 48 -8.92 8.74 -1.08
CA TYR A 48 -9.39 8.78 -2.46
C TYR A 48 -8.34 9.34 -3.45
N ILE A 49 -7.27 9.98 -2.97
CA ILE A 49 -6.11 10.36 -3.79
C ILE A 49 -5.01 9.28 -3.78
N GLY A 50 -5.16 8.24 -2.96
CA GLY A 50 -4.13 7.24 -2.73
C GLY A 50 -3.87 6.34 -3.93
N ASN A 51 -4.85 6.17 -4.83
CA ASN A 51 -4.68 5.46 -6.08
C ASN A 51 -5.62 5.97 -7.19
N GLY A 52 -5.27 5.68 -8.44
CA GLY A 52 -6.02 6.11 -9.62
C GLY A 52 -7.50 5.66 -9.62
N PRO A 53 -7.82 4.37 -9.36
CA PRO A 53 -9.20 3.91 -9.27
C PRO A 53 -10.07 4.65 -8.25
N ASN A 54 -9.58 4.90 -7.04
CA ASN A 54 -10.32 5.64 -6.02
C ASN A 54 -10.56 7.10 -6.44
N PHE A 55 -9.56 7.72 -7.08
CA PHE A 55 -9.69 9.07 -7.60
C PHE A 55 -10.72 9.15 -8.73
N MET A 56 -10.77 8.13 -9.59
CA MET A 56 -11.80 7.99 -10.62
C MET A 56 -13.20 7.84 -10.03
N VAL A 57 -13.38 7.02 -8.99
CA VAL A 57 -14.67 6.87 -8.30
C VAL A 57 -15.11 8.21 -7.68
N LYS A 58 -14.20 8.93 -7.02
CA LYS A 58 -14.48 10.28 -6.50
C LYS A 58 -14.99 11.20 -7.60
N ALA A 59 -14.33 11.23 -8.76
CA ALA A 59 -14.71 12.11 -9.87
C ALA A 59 -16.13 11.78 -10.39
N ILE A 60 -16.47 10.50 -10.51
CA ILE A 60 -17.83 10.07 -10.91
C ILE A 60 -18.88 10.52 -9.89
N VAL A 61 -18.59 10.38 -8.58
CA VAL A 61 -19.51 10.78 -7.51
C VAL A 61 -19.71 12.31 -7.51
N GLU A 62 -18.64 13.08 -7.72
CA GLU A 62 -18.69 14.54 -7.85
C GLU A 62 -19.47 15.00 -9.10
N GLU A 63 -19.29 14.32 -10.25
CA GLU A 63 -20.06 14.56 -11.48
C GLU A 63 -21.56 14.32 -11.28
N ASN A 64 -21.91 13.31 -10.47
CA ASN A 64 -23.30 13.03 -10.08
C ASN A 64 -23.83 13.96 -8.96
N SER A 65 -23.11 15.03 -8.61
CA SER A 65 -23.50 16.00 -7.57
C SER A 65 -23.71 15.40 -6.17
N ILE A 66 -23.08 14.26 -5.88
CA ILE A 66 -23.11 13.62 -4.57
C ILE A 66 -21.96 14.18 -3.71
N LYS A 67 -22.26 14.57 -2.48
CA LYS A 67 -21.26 15.14 -1.58
C LYS A 67 -20.26 14.07 -1.11
N MET A 68 -19.00 14.24 -1.50
CA MET A 68 -17.90 13.44 -0.99
C MET A 68 -17.54 13.83 0.46
N PRO A 69 -17.12 12.88 1.31
CA PRO A 69 -16.57 13.20 2.62
C PRO A 69 -15.30 14.05 2.47
N SER A 70 -14.99 14.87 3.47
CA SER A 70 -13.72 15.59 3.53
C SER A 70 -12.54 14.62 3.52
N PHE A 71 -11.36 15.08 3.09
CA PHE A 71 -10.15 14.26 3.02
C PHE A 71 -9.89 13.46 4.31
N PHE A 72 -9.87 14.15 5.46
CA PHE A 72 -9.69 13.53 6.76
C PHE A 72 -10.89 12.69 7.21
N GLY A 73 -12.11 13.05 6.80
CA GLY A 73 -13.30 12.23 7.02
C GLY A 73 -13.19 10.88 6.32
N TYR A 74 -12.74 10.87 5.07
CA TYR A 74 -12.47 9.62 4.34
C TYR A 74 -11.37 8.80 5.02
N MET A 75 -10.28 9.44 5.46
CA MET A 75 -9.19 8.73 6.15
C MET A 75 -9.65 8.03 7.42
N LEU A 76 -10.54 8.64 8.21
CA LEU A 76 -11.12 8.00 9.40
C LEU A 76 -11.97 6.78 9.01
N TRP A 77 -12.80 6.90 7.98
CA TRP A 77 -13.58 5.77 7.44
C TRP A 77 -12.68 4.65 6.92
N ALA A 78 -11.62 4.99 6.17
CA ALA A 78 -10.66 4.02 5.67
C ALA A 78 -9.94 3.31 6.83
N ALA A 79 -9.44 4.06 7.82
CA ALA A 79 -8.77 3.48 8.98
C ALA A 79 -9.68 2.53 9.77
N ALA A 80 -10.95 2.90 9.97
CA ALA A 80 -11.93 2.07 10.68
C ALA A 80 -12.18 0.70 10.01
N ILE A 81 -12.01 0.61 8.69
CA ILE A 81 -12.18 -0.64 7.93
C ILE A 81 -10.85 -1.37 7.74
N LEU A 82 -9.80 -0.64 7.34
CA LEU A 82 -8.50 -1.20 7.00
C LEU A 82 -7.75 -1.74 8.22
N ILE A 83 -7.82 -1.07 9.39
CA ILE A 83 -7.13 -1.54 10.59
C ILE A 83 -7.63 -2.93 11.02
N PRO A 84 -8.95 -3.19 11.17
CA PRO A 84 -9.44 -4.54 11.46
C PRO A 84 -9.01 -5.58 10.43
N VAL A 85 -9.05 -5.22 9.14
CA VAL A 85 -8.62 -6.12 8.05
C VAL A 85 -7.13 -6.45 8.16
N TYR A 86 -6.27 -5.46 8.43
CA TYR A 86 -4.83 -5.68 8.60
C TYR A 86 -4.52 -6.52 9.84
N VAL A 87 -5.26 -6.31 10.93
CA VAL A 87 -5.12 -7.15 12.13
C VAL A 87 -5.48 -8.60 11.82
N LEU A 88 -6.62 -8.84 11.15
CA LEU A 88 -7.04 -10.18 10.73
C LEU A 88 -6.03 -10.83 9.78
N MET A 89 -5.57 -10.09 8.77
CA MET A 89 -4.54 -10.55 7.84
C MET A 89 -3.25 -10.96 8.57
N THR A 90 -2.83 -10.18 9.57
CA THR A 90 -1.64 -10.48 10.37
C THR A 90 -1.81 -11.80 11.12
N PHE A 91 -2.96 -12.01 11.78
CA PHE A 91 -3.22 -13.25 12.52
C PHE A 91 -3.41 -14.49 11.64
N LEU A 92 -3.90 -14.33 10.41
CA LEU A 92 -4.17 -15.47 9.52
C LEU A 92 -2.94 -15.91 8.72
N PHE A 93 -2.03 -14.99 8.41
CA PHE A 93 -0.96 -15.25 7.44
C PHE A 93 0.47 -15.04 7.98
N PHE A 94 0.65 -14.34 9.11
CA PHE A 94 1.97 -13.93 9.59
C PHE A 94 2.29 -14.36 11.04
N ILE A 95 1.28 -14.76 11.81
CA ILE A 95 1.41 -15.39 13.15
C ILE A 95 0.98 -16.85 13.02
#